data_AF-A0A921MF09-F1
#
_entry.id   AF-A0A921MF09-F1
#
_cell.length_a   1.000
_cell.length_b   1.000
_cell.length_c   1.000
_cell.angle_alpha   90.00
_cell.angle_beta   90.00
_cell.angle_gamma   90.00
#
_symmetry.space_group_name_H-M   'P 1'
#
loop_
_entity.id
_entity.type
_entity.pdbx_description
1 polymer ?
#
loop_
_entity_poly.entity_id
_entity_poly.type
_entity_poly.pdbx_seq_one_letter_code
_entity_poly.pdbx_strand_id
1 'polypeptide(L)'
;MHEGTRPPLRTLLIDNHDSFTLNLFHLLARVNGREPLLVPNDWDGWDPLVLETVDSVVLSPGPGTPLRPEDVGICAEAVTAARVPVLGICLGHQLIAHLHGAHVGWAPEPRHGRVSAIQHDGTGLFAGIPAPFSTVRYHSLAATEVVEPLRITARSEDGVVQGIEHSTLPLWGVQFHPESILTEHGETLLDNFATLTREWHAARGAEAGAGEPAAAGDRSAAGTGFESQASPQAEPTRVIPVVRATVPYTGDTAHLFDALHGADPCAVLLDGNLPGDPRGRVSILGAPTGPHGRIAEARVAAGTVTITDVPAGTRGATENVPAGTSESEGTPGSTVVRSGLFDWLEAELRRFRVDPADLDGLPSGFGLGWVGNLGYELAAECGGPAPRIAPGSGSDDSATASSDTPPEVTLVFLDRAIVVDAQEGTAHLLALDWPEEPGEATAWLEAASAAVTEAGTRAVQSDAARKPSSPPACVSPPEDAPVPRYEGVPAESSPADRDRAAERAAQAGVVARVTREEYLDRIRTAQDLIRDGETYEACLTTQYEGPVTALGIDAPTTSTDVSADRAGADPLWDVYLRMRRDNPAPFGAYLRLPGATVL
;
A
#
# COMPACT_ATOMS: atom_id res chain seq x y z
N MET A 1 -25.94 -8.38 -20.11
CA MET A 1 -26.45 -7.01 -20.32
C MET A 1 -25.22 -6.13 -20.40
N HIS A 2 -25.01 -5.41 -21.51
CA HIS A 2 -23.81 -4.57 -21.67
C HIS A 2 -23.87 -3.41 -20.68
N GLU A 3 -22.95 -3.40 -19.72
CA GLU A 3 -22.71 -2.30 -18.81
C GLU A 3 -22.06 -1.18 -19.64
N GLY A 4 -22.89 -0.23 -20.10
CA GLY A 4 -22.42 0.93 -20.84
C GLY A 4 -21.50 1.73 -19.93
N THR A 5 -20.24 1.89 -20.32
CA THR A 5 -19.24 2.67 -19.59
C THR A 5 -19.76 4.10 -19.38
N ARG A 6 -19.96 4.48 -18.11
CA ARG A 6 -20.38 5.85 -17.74
C ARG A 6 -19.29 6.83 -18.20
N PRO A 7 -19.62 8.00 -18.77
CA PRO A 7 -18.61 8.94 -19.26
C PRO A 7 -17.77 9.49 -18.10
N PRO A 8 -16.45 9.68 -18.22
CA PRO A 8 -15.63 10.09 -17.10
C PRO A 8 -15.99 11.49 -16.58
N LEU A 9 -15.79 11.75 -15.28
CA LEU A 9 -15.97 13.08 -14.65
C LEU A 9 -14.63 13.74 -14.36
N ARG A 10 -14.53 15.05 -14.61
CA ARG A 10 -13.38 15.88 -14.22
C ARG A 10 -13.63 16.43 -12.83
N THR A 11 -12.83 16.04 -11.86
CA THR A 11 -12.96 16.50 -10.47
C THR A 11 -11.75 17.35 -10.10
N LEU A 12 -11.97 18.49 -9.44
CA LEU A 12 -10.94 19.20 -8.71
C LEU A 12 -10.87 18.65 -7.29
N LEU A 13 -9.74 18.10 -6.87
CA LEU A 13 -9.48 17.69 -5.50
C LEU A 13 -8.53 18.71 -4.86
N ILE A 14 -9.00 19.43 -3.84
CA ILE A 14 -8.18 20.37 -3.07
C ILE A 14 -7.66 19.66 -1.82
N ASP A 15 -6.34 19.50 -1.74
CA ASP A 15 -5.63 18.86 -0.63
C ASP A 15 -5.38 19.85 0.50
N ASN A 16 -6.05 19.64 1.63
CA ASN A 16 -5.75 20.35 2.87
C ASN A 16 -4.58 19.71 3.63
N HIS A 17 -3.62 19.09 2.96
CA HIS A 17 -2.44 18.43 3.54
C HIS A 17 -2.76 17.26 4.48
N ASP A 18 -3.75 16.43 4.12
CA ASP A 18 -4.05 15.21 4.87
C ASP A 18 -3.19 14.03 4.41
N SER A 19 -2.85 13.17 5.37
CA SER A 19 -2.04 11.97 5.10
C SER A 19 -2.75 10.95 4.19
N PHE A 20 -4.07 11.04 4.00
CA PHE A 20 -4.86 10.10 3.22
C PHE A 20 -5.44 10.69 1.93
N THR A 21 -5.07 11.92 1.55
CA THR A 21 -5.59 12.55 0.30
C THR A 21 -5.34 11.70 -0.94
N LEU A 22 -4.21 10.99 -1.02
CA LEU A 22 -3.92 10.10 -2.16
C LEU A 22 -4.79 8.83 -2.19
N ASN A 23 -5.28 8.35 -1.04
CA ASN A 23 -6.27 7.26 -1.03
C ASN A 23 -7.60 7.75 -1.61
N LEU A 24 -8.01 8.96 -1.23
CA LEU A 24 -9.18 9.63 -1.80
C LEU A 24 -9.00 9.89 -3.31
N PHE A 25 -7.81 10.32 -3.74
CA PHE A 25 -7.45 10.50 -5.15
C PHE A 25 -7.68 9.21 -5.95
N HIS A 26 -7.14 8.08 -5.50
CA HIS A 26 -7.30 6.79 -6.18
C HIS A 26 -8.75 6.31 -6.19
N LEU A 27 -9.47 6.50 -5.08
CA LEU A 27 -10.88 6.12 -5.00
C LEU A 27 -11.75 6.95 -5.94
N LEU A 28 -11.53 8.26 -6.02
CA LEU A 28 -12.17 9.15 -6.99
C LEU A 28 -11.80 8.77 -8.43
N ALA A 29 -10.54 8.45 -8.70
CA ALA A 29 -10.10 8.03 -10.03
C ALA A 29 -10.83 6.76 -10.50
N ARG A 30 -11.01 5.79 -9.61
CA ARG A 30 -11.77 4.56 -9.87
C ARG A 30 -13.25 4.85 -10.14
N VAL A 31 -13.90 5.63 -9.27
CA VAL A 31 -15.34 5.94 -9.38
C VAL A 31 -15.64 6.81 -10.60
N ASN A 32 -14.82 7.83 -10.86
CA ASN A 32 -15.05 8.81 -11.92
C ASN A 32 -14.50 8.36 -13.28
N GLY A 33 -13.75 7.25 -13.33
CA GLY A 33 -13.10 6.76 -14.55
C GLY A 33 -11.98 7.66 -15.06
N ARG A 34 -11.49 8.59 -14.23
CA ARG A 34 -10.40 9.53 -14.53
C ARG A 34 -9.83 10.12 -13.25
N GLU A 35 -8.51 10.30 -13.23
CA GLU A 35 -7.79 11.00 -12.16
C GLU A 35 -8.30 12.44 -11.94
N PRO A 36 -8.50 12.85 -10.67
CA PRO A 36 -8.84 14.24 -10.36
C PRO A 36 -7.63 15.17 -10.58
N LEU A 37 -7.90 16.44 -10.84
CA LEU A 37 -6.89 17.50 -10.76
C LEU A 37 -6.63 17.77 -9.27
N LEU A 38 -5.45 17.38 -8.77
CA LEU A 38 -5.03 17.57 -7.39
C LEU A 38 -4.27 18.89 -7.24
N VAL A 39 -4.70 19.76 -6.33
CA VAL A 39 -4.00 21.00 -5.97
C VAL A 39 -3.96 21.15 -4.45
N PRO A 40 -2.89 21.70 -3.86
CA PRO A 40 -2.87 21.98 -2.42
C PRO A 40 -3.75 23.18 -2.08
N ASN A 41 -4.17 23.28 -0.81
CA ASN A 41 -5.04 24.37 -0.37
C ASN A 41 -4.33 25.74 -0.28
N ASP A 42 -3.00 25.75 -0.35
CA ASP A 42 -2.14 26.94 -0.39
C ASP A 42 -1.62 27.24 -1.81
N TRP A 43 -2.31 26.75 -2.84
CA TRP A 43 -1.87 26.90 -4.23
C TRP A 43 -1.81 28.37 -4.69
N ASP A 44 -0.59 28.89 -4.84
CA ASP A 44 -0.31 30.26 -5.32
C ASP A 44 -0.92 30.60 -6.68
N GLY A 45 -1.22 29.58 -7.52
CA GLY A 45 -1.76 29.74 -8.87
C GLY A 45 -3.28 29.81 -8.95
N TRP A 46 -3.98 29.90 -7.81
CA TRP A 46 -5.43 29.83 -7.76
C TRP A 46 -6.12 30.93 -8.58
N ASP A 47 -6.95 30.49 -9.52
CA ASP A 47 -7.89 31.30 -10.27
C ASP A 47 -9.25 30.59 -10.25
N PRO A 48 -10.32 31.21 -9.72
CA PRO A 48 -11.67 30.63 -9.71
C PRO A 48 -12.17 30.18 -11.08
N LEU A 49 -11.60 30.67 -12.19
CA LEU A 49 -11.90 30.18 -13.55
C LEU A 49 -11.60 28.69 -13.73
N VAL A 50 -10.72 28.09 -12.92
CA VAL A 50 -10.49 26.64 -12.94
C VAL A 50 -11.77 25.85 -12.66
N LEU A 51 -12.70 26.41 -11.87
CA LEU A 51 -13.98 25.80 -11.54
C LEU A 51 -14.90 25.65 -12.76
N GLU A 52 -14.68 26.43 -13.83
CA GLU A 52 -15.42 26.28 -15.09
C GLU A 52 -14.93 25.10 -15.94
N THR A 53 -13.77 24.53 -15.60
CA THR A 53 -13.12 23.44 -16.34
C THR A 53 -13.41 22.05 -15.78
N VAL A 54 -14.00 21.97 -14.58
CA VAL A 54 -14.30 20.73 -13.86
C VAL A 54 -15.79 20.52 -13.72
N ASP A 55 -16.19 19.27 -13.50
CA ASP A 55 -17.59 18.86 -13.35
C ASP A 55 -18.01 18.84 -11.88
N SER A 56 -17.06 18.69 -10.93
CA SER A 56 -17.27 18.73 -9.48
C SER A 56 -16.00 19.12 -8.72
N VAL A 57 -16.16 19.51 -7.45
CA VAL A 57 -15.08 19.82 -6.50
C VAL A 57 -15.17 18.90 -5.29
N VAL A 58 -14.03 18.40 -4.82
CA VAL A 58 -13.90 17.66 -3.57
C VAL A 58 -12.86 18.36 -2.70
N LEU A 59 -13.22 18.64 -1.46
CA LEU A 59 -12.31 19.17 -0.44
C LEU A 59 -11.89 18.01 0.45
N SER A 60 -10.59 17.72 0.47
CA SER A 60 -10.06 16.61 1.26
C SER A 60 -10.20 16.87 2.78
N PRO A 61 -9.99 15.84 3.61
CA PRO A 61 -9.63 16.05 5.00
C PRO A 61 -8.38 16.91 5.15
N GLY A 62 -8.06 17.34 6.36
CA GLY A 62 -6.83 18.08 6.66
C GLY A 62 -6.67 18.36 8.16
N PRO A 63 -5.46 18.68 8.62
CA PRO A 63 -5.24 19.25 9.94
C PRO A 63 -5.78 20.67 10.06
N GLY A 64 -5.80 21.19 11.28
CA GLY A 64 -6.23 22.55 11.59
C GLY A 64 -7.72 22.69 11.89
N THR A 65 -8.26 23.86 11.57
CA THR A 65 -9.64 24.25 11.86
C THR A 65 -10.20 25.17 10.78
N PRO A 66 -11.50 25.04 10.40
CA PRO A 66 -12.08 25.97 9.42
C PRO A 66 -12.20 27.41 9.93
N LEU A 67 -11.94 27.65 11.22
CA LEU A 67 -11.96 28.97 11.84
C LEU A 67 -10.69 29.79 11.51
N ARG A 68 -9.64 29.13 11.03
CA ARG A 68 -8.37 29.75 10.64
C ARG A 68 -8.26 29.75 9.11
N PRO A 69 -8.25 30.92 8.46
CA PRO A 69 -8.18 31.00 7.00
C PRO A 69 -6.95 30.27 6.42
N GLU A 70 -5.82 30.30 7.13
CA GLU A 70 -4.58 29.62 6.73
C GLU A 70 -4.71 28.09 6.67
N ASP A 71 -5.57 27.48 7.50
CA ASP A 71 -5.72 26.02 7.55
C ASP A 71 -6.59 25.49 6.39
N VAL A 72 -7.38 26.36 5.75
CA VAL A 72 -8.30 25.99 4.65
C VAL A 72 -7.98 26.64 3.32
N GLY A 73 -7.16 27.70 3.31
CA GLY A 73 -6.67 28.38 2.13
C GLY A 73 -7.73 28.63 1.05
N ILE A 74 -7.47 28.18 -0.17
CA ILE A 74 -8.34 28.37 -1.34
C ILE A 74 -9.69 27.65 -1.21
N CYS A 75 -9.84 26.69 -0.30
CA CYS A 75 -11.09 25.92 -0.16
C CYS A 75 -12.29 26.83 0.13
N ALA A 76 -12.10 27.90 0.91
CA ALA A 76 -13.20 28.81 1.25
C ALA A 76 -13.73 29.53 0.00
N GLU A 77 -12.84 30.00 -0.87
CA GLU A 77 -13.23 30.60 -2.14
C GLU A 77 -13.82 29.54 -3.07
N ALA A 78 -13.25 28.34 -3.14
CA ALA A 78 -13.78 27.24 -3.93
C ALA A 78 -15.25 26.92 -3.58
N VAL A 79 -15.61 26.84 -2.29
CA VAL A 79 -17.01 26.61 -1.87
C VAL A 79 -17.93 27.75 -2.29
N THR A 80 -17.50 28.99 -2.09
CA THR A 80 -18.35 30.17 -2.34
C THR A 80 -18.50 30.51 -3.82
N ALA A 81 -17.47 30.27 -4.63
CA ALA A 81 -17.45 30.53 -6.07
C ALA A 81 -17.97 29.35 -6.90
N ALA A 82 -17.94 28.12 -6.35
CA ALA A 82 -18.38 26.93 -7.07
C ALA A 82 -19.82 27.07 -7.55
N ARG A 83 -19.94 26.97 -8.87
CA ARG A 83 -21.22 26.75 -9.55
C ARG A 83 -21.37 25.30 -9.96
N VAL A 84 -20.62 24.38 -9.37
CA VAL A 84 -20.67 22.95 -9.62
C VAL A 84 -20.84 22.21 -8.29
N PRO A 85 -21.25 20.93 -8.30
CA PRO A 85 -21.32 20.09 -7.10
C PRO A 85 -20.04 20.09 -6.28
N VAL A 86 -20.16 20.29 -4.96
CA VAL A 86 -19.03 20.26 -4.01
C VAL A 86 -19.28 19.22 -2.91
N LEU A 87 -18.26 18.40 -2.65
CA LEU A 87 -18.22 17.48 -1.51
C LEU A 87 -17.09 17.90 -0.55
N GLY A 88 -17.44 18.16 0.71
CA GLY A 88 -16.46 18.35 1.78
C GLY A 88 -16.28 17.12 2.65
N ILE A 89 -15.04 16.71 2.90
CA ILE A 89 -14.74 15.56 3.77
C ILE A 89 -13.96 16.04 5.00
N CYS A 90 -14.36 15.61 6.19
CA CYS A 90 -13.74 15.98 7.47
C CYS A 90 -13.55 17.51 7.63
N LEU A 91 -12.33 18.05 7.44
CA LEU A 91 -12.09 19.50 7.45
C LEU A 91 -12.93 20.23 6.38
N GLY A 92 -13.04 19.67 5.17
CA GLY A 92 -13.91 20.19 4.12
C GLY A 92 -15.39 20.22 4.52
N HIS A 93 -15.86 19.19 5.23
CA HIS A 93 -17.22 19.16 5.80
C HIS A 93 -17.41 20.27 6.83
N GLN A 94 -16.43 20.44 7.73
CA GLN A 94 -16.46 21.48 8.76
C GLN A 94 -16.41 22.88 8.14
N LEU A 95 -15.68 23.07 7.04
CA LEU A 95 -15.63 24.33 6.30
C LEU A 95 -16.98 24.66 5.67
N ILE A 96 -17.62 23.71 4.98
CA ILE A 96 -18.97 23.91 4.44
C ILE A 96 -19.94 24.24 5.58
N ALA A 97 -19.87 23.51 6.69
CA ALA A 97 -20.69 23.79 7.87
C ALA A 97 -20.48 25.23 8.37
N HIS A 98 -19.22 25.64 8.54
CA HIS A 98 -18.84 26.94 9.06
C HIS A 98 -19.28 28.10 8.15
N LEU A 99 -19.03 28.00 6.84
CA LEU A 99 -19.39 29.04 5.85
C LEU A 99 -20.91 29.27 5.77
N HIS A 100 -21.71 28.25 6.09
CA HIS A 100 -23.17 28.32 6.11
C HIS A 100 -23.76 28.44 7.52
N GLY A 101 -22.98 28.96 8.46
CA GLY A 101 -23.47 29.45 9.75
C GLY A 101 -23.57 28.41 10.87
N ALA A 102 -23.07 27.18 10.67
CA ALA A 102 -22.97 26.22 11.74
C ALA A 102 -21.78 26.52 12.65
N HIS A 103 -21.94 26.23 13.95
CA HIS A 103 -20.82 26.27 14.89
C HIS A 103 -19.95 25.01 14.74
N VAL A 104 -18.64 25.20 14.60
CA VAL A 104 -17.62 24.13 14.66
C VAL A 104 -16.88 24.24 15.98
N GLY A 105 -16.95 23.20 16.80
CA GLY A 105 -16.31 23.14 18.11
C GLY A 105 -15.80 21.73 18.42
N TRP A 106 -15.38 21.50 19.66
CA TRP A 106 -14.89 20.19 20.07
C TRP A 106 -16.00 19.14 20.02
N ALA A 107 -15.66 17.98 19.45
CA ALA A 107 -16.48 16.78 19.59
C ALA A 107 -16.50 16.32 21.06
N PRO A 108 -17.54 15.58 21.51
CA PRO A 108 -17.62 15.06 22.87
C PRO A 108 -16.38 14.24 23.28
N GLU A 109 -15.83 13.48 22.34
CA GLU A 109 -14.58 12.76 22.47
C GLU A 109 -13.77 12.88 21.17
N PRO A 110 -12.43 13.07 21.24
CA PRO A 110 -11.59 12.99 20.06
C PRO A 110 -11.57 11.56 19.52
N ARG A 111 -11.74 11.41 18.21
CA ARG A 111 -11.70 10.11 17.52
C ARG A 111 -10.65 10.17 16.43
N HIS A 112 -9.58 9.39 16.57
CA HIS A 112 -8.52 9.24 15.58
C HIS A 112 -8.36 7.75 15.26
N GLY A 113 -8.68 7.36 14.03
CA GLY A 113 -8.59 5.97 13.56
C GLY A 113 -9.61 5.03 14.20
N ARG A 114 -10.70 5.55 14.75
CA ARG A 114 -11.71 4.75 15.45
C ARG A 114 -12.93 4.51 14.58
N VAL A 115 -13.38 3.26 14.57
CA VAL A 115 -14.63 2.86 13.92
C VAL A 115 -15.81 3.37 14.74
N SER A 116 -16.84 3.87 14.09
CA SER A 116 -18.12 4.27 14.70
C SER A 116 -19.28 3.94 13.77
N ALA A 117 -20.41 3.55 14.37
CA ALA A 117 -21.65 3.32 13.64
C ALA A 117 -22.30 4.67 13.27
N ILE A 118 -22.65 4.82 11.99
CA ILE A 118 -23.29 6.02 11.44
C ILE A 118 -24.73 5.72 11.05
N GLN A 119 -25.66 6.47 11.63
CA GLN A 119 -27.06 6.50 11.24
C GLN A 119 -27.28 7.60 10.21
N HIS A 120 -28.04 7.34 9.14
CA HIS A 120 -28.36 8.31 8.10
C HIS A 120 -29.81 8.19 7.62
N ASP A 121 -30.22 9.11 6.74
CA ASP A 121 -31.59 9.17 6.19
C ASP A 121 -31.79 8.38 4.89
N GLY A 122 -30.71 7.95 4.24
CA GLY A 122 -30.74 7.10 3.03
C GLY A 122 -30.93 7.88 1.74
N THR A 123 -30.71 9.19 1.77
CA THR A 123 -30.87 10.11 0.65
C THR A 123 -29.54 10.70 0.18
N GLY A 124 -29.50 11.21 -1.05
CA GLY A 124 -28.32 11.87 -1.61
C GLY A 124 -27.09 10.96 -1.57
N LEU A 125 -26.04 11.42 -0.85
CA LEU A 125 -24.80 10.65 -0.65
C LEU A 125 -25.01 9.25 -0.05
N PHE A 126 -26.09 9.05 0.71
CA PHE A 126 -26.36 7.80 1.42
C PHE A 126 -27.34 6.87 0.68
N ALA A 127 -27.69 7.17 -0.58
CA ALA A 127 -28.59 6.33 -1.35
C ALA A 127 -28.04 4.90 -1.49
N GLY A 128 -28.86 3.90 -1.13
CA GLY A 128 -28.48 2.48 -1.22
C GLY A 128 -27.49 1.97 -0.16
N ILE A 129 -27.06 2.82 0.78
CA ILE A 129 -26.19 2.42 1.90
C ILE A 129 -27.06 1.93 3.07
N PRO A 130 -26.75 0.79 3.73
CA PRO A 130 -27.45 0.35 4.93
C PRO A 130 -27.25 1.29 6.12
N ALA A 131 -28.28 1.46 6.96
CA ALA A 131 -28.18 2.24 8.19
C ALA A 131 -28.46 1.35 9.42
N PRO A 132 -27.58 1.31 10.45
CA PRO A 132 -26.28 1.99 10.48
C PRO A 132 -25.20 1.25 9.65
N PHE A 133 -24.12 1.95 9.32
CA PHE A 133 -22.90 1.36 8.74
C PHE A 133 -21.64 1.84 9.48
N SER A 134 -20.54 1.09 9.36
CA SER A 134 -19.28 1.35 10.07
C SER A 134 -18.38 2.30 9.28
N THR A 135 -17.88 3.36 9.93
CA THR A 135 -16.96 4.33 9.33
C THR A 135 -15.79 4.65 10.25
N VAL A 136 -14.67 5.07 9.68
CA VAL A 136 -13.53 5.58 10.46
C VAL A 136 -13.60 7.10 10.62
N ARG A 137 -13.42 7.55 11.86
CA ARG A 137 -13.36 8.95 12.25
C ARG A 137 -11.93 9.36 12.63
N TYR A 138 -11.50 10.51 12.10
CA TYR A 138 -10.22 11.18 12.41
C TYR A 138 -10.42 12.66 12.75
N HIS A 139 -11.30 12.96 13.69
CA HIS A 139 -11.61 14.34 14.05
C HIS A 139 -11.75 14.54 15.56
N SER A 140 -11.25 15.68 16.01
CA SER A 140 -11.44 16.21 17.36
C SER A 140 -12.45 17.37 17.38
N LEU A 141 -12.69 18.00 16.23
CA LEU A 141 -13.72 19.00 16.00
C LEU A 141 -14.96 18.39 15.34
N ALA A 142 -16.10 19.03 15.49
CA ALA A 142 -17.36 18.65 14.86
C ALA A 142 -18.29 19.87 14.71
N ALA A 143 -19.19 19.80 13.73
CA ALA A 143 -20.31 20.73 13.63
C ALA A 143 -21.37 20.40 14.71
N THR A 144 -21.71 21.36 15.57
CA THR A 144 -22.60 21.15 16.72
C THR A 144 -23.93 21.90 16.62
N GLU A 145 -23.95 23.07 15.98
CA GLU A 145 -25.14 23.93 15.83
C GLU A 145 -25.48 24.12 14.35
N VAL A 146 -25.80 23.03 13.65
CA VAL A 146 -26.19 23.10 12.23
C VAL A 146 -27.57 23.74 12.11
N VAL A 147 -27.66 24.81 11.32
CA VAL A 147 -28.87 25.60 11.06
C VAL A 147 -29.15 25.69 9.57
N GLU A 148 -30.37 26.06 9.19
CA GLU A 148 -30.69 26.36 7.79
C GLU A 148 -29.75 27.44 7.22
N PRO A 149 -29.24 27.28 5.99
CA PRO A 149 -29.75 26.41 4.92
C PRO A 149 -29.22 24.96 4.91
N LEU A 150 -28.49 24.53 5.95
CA LEU A 150 -27.95 23.17 6.05
C LEU A 150 -28.93 22.20 6.72
N ARG A 151 -29.08 21.02 6.13
CA ARG A 151 -29.81 19.89 6.68
C ARG A 151 -28.85 18.80 7.09
N ILE A 152 -29.07 18.23 8.28
CA ILE A 152 -28.31 17.09 8.78
C ILE A 152 -28.83 15.81 8.11
N THR A 153 -27.93 15.04 7.50
CA THR A 153 -28.25 13.79 6.79
C THR A 153 -27.72 12.55 7.50
N ALA A 154 -26.71 12.70 8.38
CA ALA A 154 -26.18 11.59 9.18
C ALA A 154 -25.66 12.01 10.56
N ARG A 155 -25.68 11.08 11.52
CA ARG A 155 -25.13 11.20 12.88
C ARG A 155 -24.46 9.91 13.34
N SER A 156 -23.43 10.02 14.17
CA SER A 156 -22.83 8.87 14.85
C SER A 156 -23.59 8.51 16.13
N GLU A 157 -23.28 7.34 16.70
CA GLU A 157 -23.85 6.84 17.97
C GLU A 157 -23.70 7.80 19.17
N ASP A 158 -22.68 8.65 19.17
CA ASP A 158 -22.41 9.70 20.18
C ASP A 158 -23.11 11.03 19.87
N GLY A 159 -23.98 11.06 18.85
CA GLY A 159 -24.79 12.23 18.47
C GLY A 159 -24.07 13.26 17.60
N VAL A 160 -22.78 13.08 17.31
CA VAL A 160 -22.02 13.99 16.45
C VAL A 160 -22.60 14.02 15.04
N VAL A 161 -22.67 15.21 14.42
CA VAL A 161 -23.09 15.38 13.02
C VAL A 161 -22.05 14.76 12.11
N GLN A 162 -22.49 13.84 11.26
CA GLN A 162 -21.63 13.07 10.36
C GLN A 162 -21.91 13.32 8.88
N GLY A 163 -23.06 13.90 8.56
CA GLY A 163 -23.45 14.25 7.20
C GLY A 163 -24.28 15.52 7.19
N ILE A 164 -24.00 16.40 6.23
CA ILE A 164 -24.79 17.60 5.93
C ILE A 164 -25.05 17.69 4.42
N GLU A 165 -26.15 18.35 4.07
CA GLU A 165 -26.41 18.84 2.73
C GLU A 165 -26.98 20.26 2.78
N HIS A 166 -26.70 21.05 1.76
CA HIS A 166 -27.31 22.37 1.62
C HIS A 166 -28.66 22.24 0.90
N SER A 167 -29.68 22.95 1.37
CA SER A 167 -31.06 22.82 0.87
C SER A 167 -31.26 23.26 -0.59
N THR A 168 -30.49 24.26 -1.05
CA THR A 168 -30.59 24.80 -2.42
C THR A 168 -29.33 24.73 -3.29
N LEU A 169 -28.13 24.68 -2.68
CA LEU A 169 -26.86 24.60 -3.39
C LEU A 169 -26.43 23.13 -3.49
N PRO A 170 -25.69 22.73 -4.54
CA PRO A 170 -25.21 21.35 -4.69
C PRO A 170 -23.98 21.12 -3.78
N LEU A 171 -24.16 21.29 -2.47
CA LEU A 171 -23.12 21.16 -1.46
C LEU A 171 -23.49 20.04 -0.51
N TRP A 172 -22.57 19.10 -0.34
CA TRP A 172 -22.67 18.01 0.62
C TRP A 172 -21.39 17.92 1.43
N GLY A 173 -21.48 17.34 2.63
CA GLY A 173 -20.28 17.02 3.37
C GLY A 173 -20.44 15.86 4.32
N VAL A 174 -19.35 15.14 4.56
CA VAL A 174 -19.26 14.04 5.54
C VAL A 174 -18.10 14.25 6.50
N GLN A 175 -18.32 13.98 7.79
CA GLN A 175 -17.30 14.20 8.84
C GLN A 175 -16.32 13.02 8.98
N PHE A 176 -16.72 11.82 8.54
CA PHE A 176 -15.88 10.62 8.50
C PHE A 176 -15.09 10.52 7.18
N HIS A 177 -14.18 9.54 7.12
CA HIS A 177 -13.25 9.35 6.00
C HIS A 177 -13.73 8.20 5.09
N PRO A 178 -14.40 8.47 3.94
CA PRO A 178 -14.83 7.42 3.00
C PRO A 178 -13.67 6.66 2.36
N GLU A 179 -12.47 7.25 2.31
CA GLU A 179 -11.25 6.66 1.75
C GLU A 179 -10.53 5.69 2.69
N SER A 180 -10.92 5.63 3.96
CA SER A 180 -10.32 4.72 4.93
C SER A 180 -10.71 3.27 4.65
N ILE A 181 -9.75 2.34 4.71
CA ILE A 181 -9.97 0.90 4.54
C ILE A 181 -10.98 0.33 5.55
N LEU A 182 -11.05 0.95 6.73
CA LEU A 182 -11.99 0.72 7.83
C LEU A 182 -13.46 1.06 7.51
N THR A 183 -13.69 1.91 6.50
CA THR A 183 -14.99 2.50 6.22
C THR A 183 -15.75 1.62 5.23
N GLU A 184 -16.91 1.13 5.65
CA GLU A 184 -17.84 0.42 4.78
C GLU A 184 -18.47 1.39 3.77
N HIS A 185 -18.71 0.92 2.55
CA HIS A 185 -19.46 1.65 1.52
C HIS A 185 -18.86 3.01 1.07
N GLY A 186 -17.59 3.30 1.35
CA GLY A 186 -16.93 4.54 0.93
C GLY A 186 -16.96 4.77 -0.59
N GLU A 187 -16.71 3.72 -1.37
CA GLU A 187 -16.83 3.76 -2.84
C GLU A 187 -18.26 4.05 -3.30
N THR A 188 -19.26 3.39 -2.70
CA THR A 188 -20.67 3.61 -3.03
C THR A 188 -21.08 5.06 -2.74
N LEU A 189 -20.60 5.64 -1.64
CA LEU A 189 -20.86 7.04 -1.30
C LEU A 189 -20.30 8.00 -2.36
N LEU A 190 -19.09 7.74 -2.85
CA LEU A 190 -18.50 8.54 -3.92
C LEU A 190 -19.18 8.31 -5.27
N ASP A 191 -19.65 7.09 -5.57
CA ASP A 191 -20.48 6.83 -6.77
C ASP A 191 -21.83 7.56 -6.71
N ASN A 192 -22.42 7.69 -5.52
CA ASN A 192 -23.60 8.53 -5.30
C ASN A 192 -23.28 10.00 -5.58
N PHE A 193 -22.14 10.52 -5.12
CA PHE A 193 -21.71 11.88 -5.44
C PHE A 193 -21.48 12.09 -6.94
N ALA A 194 -20.88 11.12 -7.63
CA ALA A 194 -20.73 11.14 -9.09
C ALA A 194 -22.09 11.14 -9.81
N THR A 195 -23.06 10.38 -9.29
CA THR A 195 -24.44 10.34 -9.82
C THR A 195 -25.13 11.69 -9.64
N LEU A 196 -25.12 12.25 -8.42
CA LEU A 196 -25.65 13.58 -8.12
C LEU A 196 -25.02 14.67 -9.01
N THR A 197 -23.72 14.53 -9.29
CA THR A 197 -23.01 15.45 -10.17
C THR A 197 -23.59 15.44 -11.58
N ARG A 198 -23.82 14.26 -12.15
CA ARG A 198 -24.40 14.11 -13.49
C ARG A 198 -25.83 14.61 -13.55
N GLU A 199 -26.64 14.29 -12.55
CA GLU A 199 -28.03 14.76 -12.47
C GLU A 199 -28.11 16.29 -12.44
N TRP A 200 -27.21 16.93 -11.68
CA TRP A 200 -27.11 18.37 -11.62
C TRP A 200 -26.76 19.00 -12.98
N HIS A 201 -25.80 18.43 -13.71
CA HIS A 201 -25.44 18.90 -15.07
C HIS A 201 -26.57 18.66 -16.07
N ALA A 202 -27.25 17.51 -16.00
CA ALA A 202 -28.38 17.19 -16.87
C ALA A 202 -29.54 18.18 -16.67
N ALA A 203 -29.86 18.54 -15.42
CA ALA A 203 -30.90 19.52 -15.11
C ALA A 203 -30.59 20.90 -15.72
N ARG A 204 -29.34 21.37 -15.62
CA ARG A 204 -28.94 22.68 -16.17
C ARG A 204 -28.81 22.68 -17.69
N GLY A 205 -28.40 21.56 -18.29
CA GLY A 205 -28.41 21.38 -19.74
C GLY A 205 -29.83 21.45 -20.31
N ALA A 206 -30.81 20.87 -19.60
CA ALA A 206 -32.22 20.95 -19.97
C ALA A 206 -32.80 22.38 -19.82
N GLU A 207 -32.42 23.12 -18.78
CA GLU A 207 -32.83 24.52 -18.60
C GLU A 207 -32.23 25.46 -19.66
N ALA A 208 -30.98 25.22 -20.09
CA ALA A 208 -30.34 25.99 -21.16
C ALA A 208 -30.90 25.66 -22.56
N GLY A 209 -31.40 24.44 -22.78
CA GLY A 209 -31.95 23.96 -24.06
C GLY A 209 -33.37 24.43 -24.41
N ALA A 210 -34.01 25.23 -23.55
CA ALA A 210 -35.33 25.84 -23.82
C ALA A 210 -35.28 27.13 -24.66
N GLY A 211 -34.07 27.58 -25.07
CA GLY A 211 -33.84 28.55 -26.14
C GLY A 211 -33.20 27.86 -27.36
N GLU A 212 -33.55 28.31 -28.57
CA GLU A 212 -33.17 27.70 -29.86
C GLU A 212 -31.73 27.13 -29.98
N PRO A 213 -31.53 26.04 -30.75
CA PRO A 213 -30.26 25.31 -30.76
C PRO A 213 -29.17 26.08 -31.50
N ALA A 214 -28.21 26.64 -30.76
CA ALA A 214 -26.92 27.03 -31.31
C ALA A 214 -26.04 25.78 -31.46
N ALA A 215 -25.56 25.55 -32.68
CA ALA A 215 -24.77 24.40 -33.09
C ALA A 215 -23.61 24.07 -32.14
N ALA A 216 -23.42 22.79 -31.89
CA ALA A 216 -22.27 22.22 -31.20
C ALA A 216 -20.97 22.62 -31.92
N GLY A 217 -20.36 23.70 -31.43
CA GLY A 217 -19.01 24.09 -31.78
C GLY A 217 -18.03 23.39 -30.86
N ASP A 218 -17.22 22.53 -31.46
CA ASP A 218 -15.96 22.03 -30.94
C ASP A 218 -15.14 23.19 -30.35
N ARG A 219 -15.07 23.28 -29.01
CA ARG A 219 -14.26 24.31 -28.32
C ARG A 219 -12.86 23.78 -28.11
N SER A 220 -12.13 23.68 -29.22
CA SER A 220 -10.68 23.63 -29.24
C SER A 220 -10.09 25.04 -29.07
N ALA A 221 -9.24 25.18 -28.05
CA ALA A 221 -8.09 26.07 -27.93
C ALA A 221 -8.24 27.56 -27.54
N ALA A 222 -7.71 27.90 -26.36
CA ALA A 222 -6.74 28.97 -26.05
C ALA A 222 -6.42 28.84 -24.54
N GLY A 223 -5.21 28.59 -24.04
CA GLY A 223 -3.92 29.16 -24.43
C GLY A 223 -3.37 30.04 -23.31
N THR A 224 -3.17 29.50 -22.10
CA THR A 224 -2.27 30.06 -21.08
C THR A 224 -1.41 28.92 -20.53
N GLY A 225 -0.10 29.14 -20.56
CA GLY A 225 0.92 28.10 -20.49
C GLY A 225 0.92 27.33 -19.17
N PHE A 226 0.53 26.06 -19.26
CA PHE A 226 1.09 25.01 -18.43
C PHE A 226 1.94 24.15 -19.35
N GLU A 227 3.26 24.39 -19.33
CA GLU A 227 4.22 23.42 -19.82
C GLU A 227 4.16 22.20 -18.89
N SER A 228 3.22 21.30 -19.17
CA SER A 228 3.49 19.88 -18.95
C SER A 228 4.74 19.59 -19.76
N GLN A 229 5.86 19.29 -19.09
CA GLN A 229 7.02 18.77 -19.78
C GLN A 229 6.53 17.61 -20.64
N ALA A 230 6.61 17.80 -21.95
CA ALA A 230 6.28 16.78 -22.92
C ALA A 230 7.10 15.55 -22.56
N SER A 231 6.42 14.48 -22.15
CA SER A 231 7.04 13.16 -22.03
C SER A 231 7.80 12.90 -23.33
N PRO A 232 9.09 12.53 -23.28
CA PRO A 232 9.83 12.19 -24.48
C PRO A 232 9.04 11.11 -25.22
N GLN A 233 8.84 11.31 -26.54
CA GLN A 233 8.07 10.43 -27.41
C GLN A 233 8.28 8.96 -27.04
N ALA A 234 7.27 8.37 -26.42
CA ALA A 234 7.34 7.00 -25.93
C ALA A 234 7.52 6.07 -27.12
N GLU A 235 8.64 5.35 -27.17
CA GLU A 235 8.76 4.19 -28.05
C GLU A 235 7.60 3.23 -27.75
N PRO A 236 7.05 2.53 -28.76
CA PRO A 236 5.95 1.61 -28.54
C PRO A 236 6.33 0.57 -27.49
N THR A 237 5.63 0.59 -26.35
CA THR A 237 5.72 -0.42 -25.30
C THR A 237 5.56 -1.81 -25.92
N ARG A 238 6.54 -2.69 -25.69
CA ARG A 238 6.46 -4.08 -26.14
C ARG A 238 5.44 -4.84 -25.29
N VAL A 239 4.50 -5.53 -25.91
CA VAL A 239 3.60 -6.44 -25.17
C VAL A 239 4.28 -7.82 -25.14
N ILE A 240 4.52 -8.34 -23.94
CA ILE A 240 5.16 -9.64 -23.71
C ILE A 240 4.09 -10.63 -23.20
N PRO A 241 3.84 -11.73 -23.92
CA PRO A 241 2.91 -12.76 -23.47
C PRO A 241 3.36 -13.42 -22.18
N VAL A 242 2.41 -13.84 -21.36
CA VAL A 242 2.67 -14.73 -20.22
C VAL A 242 2.17 -16.13 -20.58
N VAL A 243 3.12 -17.06 -20.70
CA VAL A 243 2.77 -18.48 -20.75
C VAL A 243 2.54 -19.00 -19.35
N ARG A 244 1.52 -19.86 -19.21
CA ARG A 244 1.11 -20.39 -17.91
C ARG A 244 0.83 -21.88 -17.94
N ALA A 245 1.08 -22.53 -16.80
CA ALA A 245 0.64 -23.89 -16.51
C ALA A 245 -0.01 -23.93 -15.13
N THR A 246 -0.99 -24.81 -14.94
CA THR A 246 -1.65 -25.01 -13.64
C THR A 246 -1.46 -26.45 -13.21
N VAL A 247 -1.01 -26.64 -11.97
CA VAL A 247 -0.87 -27.95 -11.35
C VAL A 247 -1.62 -27.99 -10.02
N PRO A 248 -2.28 -29.12 -9.66
CA PRO A 248 -2.83 -29.28 -8.32
C PRO A 248 -1.72 -29.23 -7.27
N TYR A 249 -1.91 -28.42 -6.23
CA TYR A 249 -0.97 -28.31 -5.12
C TYR A 249 -1.69 -27.88 -3.84
N THR A 250 -1.65 -28.74 -2.82
CA THR A 250 -2.25 -28.48 -1.50
C THR A 250 -1.23 -28.59 -0.37
N GLY A 251 0.06 -28.58 -0.70
CA GLY A 251 1.16 -28.67 0.27
C GLY A 251 1.47 -27.33 0.93
N ASP A 252 2.41 -27.35 1.87
CA ASP A 252 2.89 -26.14 2.53
C ASP A 252 3.78 -25.30 1.59
N THR A 253 3.42 -24.02 1.37
CA THR A 253 4.17 -23.06 0.55
C THR A 253 5.63 -22.93 0.97
N ALA A 254 5.94 -23.05 2.26
CA ALA A 254 7.30 -23.00 2.76
C ALA A 254 8.12 -24.21 2.29
N HIS A 255 7.53 -25.41 2.26
CA HIS A 255 8.20 -26.60 1.71
C HIS A 255 8.40 -26.48 0.20
N LEU A 256 7.45 -25.90 -0.52
CA LEU A 256 7.58 -25.66 -1.96
C LEU A 256 8.73 -24.69 -2.25
N PHE A 257 8.76 -23.56 -1.53
CA PHE A 257 9.82 -22.56 -1.64
C PHE A 257 11.19 -23.18 -1.39
N ASP A 258 11.33 -23.94 -0.30
CA ASP A 258 12.60 -24.58 0.03
C ASP A 258 13.05 -25.59 -1.04
N ALA A 259 12.13 -26.40 -1.55
CA ALA A 259 12.42 -27.40 -2.58
C ALA A 259 12.87 -26.78 -3.92
N LEU A 260 12.36 -25.61 -4.27
CA LEU A 260 12.59 -24.97 -5.58
C LEU A 260 13.65 -23.89 -5.55
N HIS A 261 13.67 -23.11 -4.47
CA HIS A 261 14.45 -21.88 -4.32
C HIS A 261 15.33 -21.86 -3.07
N GLY A 262 15.31 -22.88 -2.21
CA GLY A 262 16.10 -22.89 -0.97
C GLY A 262 17.60 -22.65 -1.18
N ALA A 263 18.14 -23.10 -2.33
CA ALA A 263 19.55 -22.92 -2.72
C ALA A 263 19.83 -21.64 -3.55
N ASP A 264 18.80 -20.91 -3.98
CA ASP A 264 19.00 -19.71 -4.80
C ASP A 264 19.50 -18.55 -3.93
N PRO A 265 20.62 -17.89 -4.27
CA PRO A 265 21.20 -16.84 -3.44
C PRO A 265 20.29 -15.61 -3.31
N CYS A 266 19.38 -15.43 -4.27
CA CYS A 266 18.34 -14.43 -4.23
C CYS A 266 17.00 -15.10 -4.54
N ALA A 267 16.03 -14.95 -3.64
CA ALA A 267 14.72 -15.57 -3.78
C ALA A 267 13.67 -14.81 -2.97
N VAL A 268 12.44 -14.85 -3.46
CA VAL A 268 11.28 -14.17 -2.88
C VAL A 268 10.21 -15.20 -2.58
N LEU A 269 9.65 -15.10 -1.38
CA LEU A 269 8.38 -15.71 -1.00
C LEU A 269 7.51 -14.61 -0.40
N LEU A 270 6.45 -14.22 -1.11
CA LEU A 270 5.33 -13.47 -0.54
C LEU A 270 4.33 -14.51 -0.04
N ASP A 271 4.15 -14.61 1.26
CA ASP A 271 3.49 -15.74 1.91
C ASP A 271 2.15 -15.32 2.53
N GLY A 272 1.07 -15.82 1.93
CA GLY A 272 -0.26 -15.78 2.52
C GLY A 272 -0.40 -16.96 3.49
N ASN A 273 0.11 -16.83 4.71
CA ASN A 273 0.23 -17.95 5.65
C ASN A 273 -0.75 -17.90 6.83
N LEU A 274 -1.76 -17.02 6.79
CA LEU A 274 -2.85 -16.98 7.77
C LEU A 274 -4.05 -17.81 7.30
N PRO A 275 -4.32 -18.99 7.91
CA PRO A 275 -5.39 -19.87 7.45
C PRO A 275 -6.77 -19.22 7.60
N GLY A 276 -7.57 -19.31 6.54
CA GLY A 276 -8.96 -18.82 6.53
C GLY A 276 -9.12 -17.31 6.33
N ASP A 277 -8.02 -16.54 6.24
CA ASP A 277 -8.09 -15.12 5.90
C ASP A 277 -8.05 -14.94 4.36
N PRO A 278 -9.09 -14.36 3.74
CA PRO A 278 -9.15 -14.20 2.29
C PRO A 278 -8.02 -13.31 1.73
N ARG A 279 -7.42 -12.44 2.55
CA ARG A 279 -6.28 -11.61 2.14
C ARG A 279 -4.99 -12.41 1.98
N GLY A 280 -4.86 -13.52 2.73
CA GLY A 280 -3.76 -14.46 2.65
C GLY A 280 -4.00 -15.63 1.69
N ARG A 281 -4.98 -15.53 0.77
CA ARG A 281 -5.33 -16.62 -0.18
C ARG A 281 -4.15 -17.06 -1.05
N VAL A 282 -3.31 -16.10 -1.45
CA VAL A 282 -2.28 -16.29 -2.48
C VAL A 282 -0.89 -16.18 -1.87
N SER A 283 -0.01 -17.09 -2.27
CA SER A 283 1.43 -16.97 -2.06
C SER A 283 2.17 -16.93 -3.38
N ILE A 284 3.23 -16.14 -3.46
CA ILE A 284 4.04 -15.96 -4.68
C ILE A 284 5.48 -16.30 -4.35
N LEU A 285 6.08 -17.22 -5.10
CA LEU A 285 7.47 -17.58 -4.96
C LEU A 285 8.21 -17.44 -6.30
N GLY A 286 9.45 -16.99 -6.24
CA GLY A 286 10.29 -16.84 -7.42
C GLY A 286 11.72 -16.43 -7.08
N ALA A 287 12.58 -16.46 -8.10
CA ALA A 287 13.95 -16.01 -8.03
C ALA A 287 14.34 -15.37 -9.37
N PRO A 288 15.25 -14.39 -9.41
CA PRO A 288 15.71 -13.75 -10.65
C PRO A 288 16.69 -14.65 -11.42
N THR A 289 16.37 -15.95 -11.58
CA THR A 289 17.23 -16.95 -12.24
C THR A 289 16.93 -17.13 -13.72
N GLY A 290 15.94 -16.40 -14.25
CA GLY A 290 15.55 -16.51 -15.65
C GLY A 290 16.44 -15.72 -16.62
N PRO A 291 16.20 -15.79 -17.95
CA PRO A 291 17.05 -15.14 -18.95
C PRO A 291 17.13 -13.62 -18.79
N HIS A 292 16.11 -13.01 -18.17
CA HIS A 292 16.01 -11.58 -17.94
C HIS A 292 15.99 -11.24 -16.45
N GLY A 293 16.43 -12.17 -15.60
CA GLY A 293 16.60 -11.95 -14.17
C GLY A 293 17.50 -10.75 -13.91
N ARG A 294 17.00 -9.78 -13.15
CA ARG A 294 17.70 -8.53 -12.83
C ARG A 294 17.46 -8.14 -11.38
N ILE A 295 18.38 -7.37 -10.84
CA ILE A 295 18.27 -6.78 -9.50
C ILE A 295 18.47 -5.28 -9.65
N ALA A 296 17.61 -4.49 -9.01
CA ALA A 296 17.72 -3.05 -8.94
C ALA A 296 17.89 -2.61 -7.48
N GLU A 297 18.95 -1.88 -7.19
CA GLU A 297 19.28 -1.34 -5.87
C GLU A 297 19.30 0.19 -5.96
N ALA A 298 18.38 0.86 -5.26
CA ALA A 298 18.32 2.31 -5.26
C ALA A 298 18.91 2.90 -3.98
N ARG A 299 19.67 3.98 -4.17
CA ARG A 299 20.13 4.85 -3.09
C ARG A 299 19.44 6.19 -3.20
N VAL A 300 18.46 6.43 -2.33
CA VAL A 300 17.55 7.58 -2.41
C VAL A 300 18.31 8.89 -2.19
N ALA A 301 19.17 8.92 -1.18
CA ALA A 301 19.99 10.10 -0.88
C ALA A 301 20.99 10.45 -2.00
N ALA A 302 21.43 9.44 -2.77
CA ALA A 302 22.37 9.63 -3.89
C ALA A 302 21.65 9.89 -5.23
N GLY A 303 20.34 9.64 -5.32
CA GLY A 303 19.58 9.73 -6.57
C GLY A 303 20.11 8.75 -7.63
N THR A 304 20.44 7.52 -7.22
CA THR A 304 21.00 6.50 -8.12
C THR A 304 20.27 5.18 -8.01
N VAL A 305 20.07 4.53 -9.15
CA VAL A 305 19.62 3.14 -9.25
C VAL A 305 20.72 2.31 -9.90
N THR A 306 21.16 1.24 -9.23
CA THR A 306 22.12 0.27 -9.77
C THR A 306 21.35 -0.95 -10.24
N ILE A 307 21.51 -1.32 -11.52
CA ILE A 307 20.87 -2.47 -12.14
C ILE A 307 21.93 -3.53 -12.39
N THR A 308 21.73 -4.74 -11.89
CA THR A 308 22.64 -5.87 -12.07
C THR A 308 21.89 -7.01 -12.77
N ASP A 309 22.41 -7.44 -13.92
CA ASP A 309 21.91 -8.60 -14.64
C ASP A 309 22.31 -9.89 -13.92
N VAL A 310 21.37 -10.81 -13.74
CA VAL A 310 21.61 -12.12 -13.13
C VAL A 310 21.72 -13.15 -14.25
N PRO A 311 22.87 -13.82 -14.41
CA PRO A 311 23.03 -14.80 -15.48
C PRO A 311 22.00 -15.95 -15.36
N ALA A 312 21.46 -16.39 -16.50
CA ALA A 312 20.51 -17.49 -16.56
C ALA A 312 21.13 -18.79 -16.05
N GLY A 313 20.37 -19.57 -15.26
CA GLY A 313 20.80 -20.91 -14.82
C GLY A 313 21.81 -20.93 -13.67
N THR A 314 22.01 -19.81 -12.99
CA THR A 314 22.94 -19.68 -11.85
C THR A 314 22.37 -20.29 -10.56
N ARG A 315 22.01 -21.58 -10.58
CA ARG A 315 21.78 -22.35 -9.34
C ARG A 315 23.14 -22.55 -8.66
N GLY A 316 23.44 -21.72 -7.66
CA GLY A 316 24.62 -21.88 -6.80
C GLY A 316 25.92 -21.21 -7.25
N ALA A 317 25.89 -20.16 -8.07
CA ALA A 317 27.11 -19.42 -8.43
C ALA A 317 26.95 -17.89 -8.36
N THR A 318 26.67 -17.36 -7.17
CA THR A 318 27.04 -15.98 -6.82
C THR A 318 27.97 -15.99 -5.60
N GLU A 319 29.00 -16.84 -5.61
CA GLU A 319 30.06 -16.75 -4.59
C GLU A 319 30.92 -15.48 -4.74
N ASN A 320 30.68 -14.63 -5.75
CA ASN A 320 31.37 -13.35 -5.92
C ASN A 320 30.44 -12.27 -6.51
N VAL A 321 29.35 -11.94 -5.83
CA VAL A 321 28.88 -10.54 -5.87
C VAL A 321 29.57 -9.88 -4.68
N PRO A 322 30.58 -9.00 -4.88
CA PRO A 322 31.26 -8.36 -3.77
C PRO A 322 30.22 -7.54 -3.01
N ALA A 323 29.98 -7.90 -1.75
CA ALA A 323 29.36 -6.98 -0.80
C ALA A 323 30.26 -5.75 -0.71
N GLY A 324 29.74 -4.59 -1.11
CA GLY A 324 30.40 -3.30 -0.98
C GLY A 324 31.76 -3.21 -1.69
N THR A 325 31.79 -2.78 -2.94
CA THR A 325 33.02 -2.19 -3.50
C THR A 325 32.71 -0.86 -4.15
N SER A 326 33.41 0.15 -3.63
CA SER A 326 33.72 1.49 -4.18
C SER A 326 33.22 1.77 -5.60
N GLU A 327 32.69 2.98 -5.79
CA GLU A 327 32.51 3.65 -7.09
C GLU A 327 33.77 3.48 -7.97
N SER A 328 33.79 2.40 -8.73
CA SER A 328 34.74 2.10 -9.77
C SER A 328 33.88 1.68 -10.94
N GLU A 329 34.00 2.41 -12.04
CA GLU A 329 33.41 2.07 -13.32
C GLU A 329 33.58 0.57 -13.60
N GLY A 330 32.45 -0.16 -13.64
CA GLY A 330 32.30 -1.45 -14.31
C GLY A 330 32.52 -2.72 -13.47
N THR A 331 31.55 -3.11 -12.65
CA THR A 331 31.27 -4.55 -12.44
C THR A 331 30.66 -5.08 -13.75
N PRO A 332 31.20 -6.14 -14.38
CA PRO A 332 30.62 -6.71 -15.59
C PRO A 332 29.15 -7.09 -15.36
N GLY A 333 28.23 -6.53 -16.16
CA GLY A 333 26.79 -6.78 -16.03
C GLY A 333 26.04 -5.86 -15.05
N SER A 334 26.69 -4.82 -14.51
CA SER A 334 26.03 -3.81 -13.68
C SER A 334 26.04 -2.42 -14.35
N THR A 335 24.90 -1.73 -14.30
CA THR A 335 24.70 -0.38 -14.85
C THR A 335 24.16 0.55 -13.77
N VAL A 336 24.80 1.71 -13.59
CA VAL A 336 24.33 2.74 -12.66
C VAL A 336 23.63 3.85 -13.43
N VAL A 337 22.40 4.17 -13.02
CA VAL A 337 21.59 5.25 -13.57
C VAL A 337 21.42 6.34 -12.52
N ARG A 338 21.70 7.59 -12.88
CA ARG A 338 21.38 8.76 -12.05
C ARG A 338 19.93 9.16 -12.28
N SER A 339 19.05 8.68 -11.40
CA SER A 339 17.60 8.87 -11.44
C SER A 339 17.04 8.58 -10.06
N GLY A 340 15.91 9.22 -9.71
CA GLY A 340 15.06 8.72 -8.63
C GLY A 340 14.51 7.34 -9.00
N LEU A 341 14.17 6.54 -7.99
CA LEU A 341 13.61 5.21 -8.18
C LEU A 341 12.29 5.28 -8.95
N PHE A 342 11.38 6.20 -8.61
CA PHE A 342 10.06 6.24 -9.25
C PHE A 342 10.15 6.58 -10.74
N ASP A 343 10.97 7.57 -11.10
CA ASP A 343 11.21 7.94 -12.51
C ASP A 343 11.84 6.79 -13.29
N TRP A 344 12.82 6.10 -12.68
CA TRP A 344 13.45 4.96 -13.29
C TRP A 344 12.47 3.80 -13.47
N LEU A 345 11.68 3.49 -12.44
CA LEU A 345 10.71 2.40 -12.46
C LEU A 345 9.59 2.69 -13.46
N GLU A 346 9.13 3.93 -13.57
CA GLU A 346 8.16 4.34 -14.58
C GLU A 346 8.72 4.16 -16.00
N ALA A 347 9.95 4.61 -16.24
CA ALA A 347 10.62 4.41 -17.52
C ALA A 347 10.81 2.92 -17.85
N GLU A 348 11.15 2.10 -16.85
CA GLU A 348 11.32 0.66 -16.99
C GLU A 348 9.99 -0.05 -17.31
N LEU A 349 8.92 0.26 -16.58
CA LEU A 349 7.58 -0.29 -16.81
C LEU A 349 6.93 0.19 -18.12
N ARG A 350 7.46 1.26 -18.74
CA ARG A 350 7.08 1.67 -20.09
C ARG A 350 7.74 0.84 -21.20
N ARG A 351 8.86 0.15 -20.92
CA ARG A 351 9.59 -0.64 -21.93
C ARG A 351 8.81 -1.85 -22.39
N PHE A 352 8.12 -2.50 -21.48
CA PHE A 352 7.26 -3.63 -21.79
C PHE A 352 6.07 -3.70 -20.84
N ARG A 353 5.00 -4.34 -21.30
CA ARG A 353 3.82 -4.67 -20.50
C ARG A 353 3.42 -6.11 -20.78
N VAL A 354 2.75 -6.72 -19.82
CA VAL A 354 2.12 -8.03 -20.02
C VAL A 354 0.78 -7.87 -20.71
N ASP A 355 0.41 -8.82 -21.57
CA ASP A 355 -0.92 -8.88 -22.15
C ASP A 355 -1.96 -9.14 -21.03
N PRO A 356 -2.90 -8.21 -20.77
CA PRO A 356 -3.91 -8.40 -19.73
C PRO A 356 -4.74 -9.68 -19.92
N ALA A 357 -4.96 -10.12 -21.16
CA ALA A 357 -5.74 -11.32 -21.45
C ALA A 357 -5.06 -12.60 -20.91
N ASP A 358 -3.74 -12.61 -20.76
CA ASP A 358 -3.01 -13.76 -20.21
C ASP A 358 -3.17 -13.88 -18.69
N LEU A 359 -3.52 -12.76 -18.02
CA LEU A 359 -3.73 -12.67 -16.58
C LEU A 359 -5.17 -13.01 -16.16
N ASP A 360 -6.08 -13.09 -17.13
CA ASP A 360 -7.49 -13.39 -16.88
C ASP A 360 -7.64 -14.75 -16.17
N GLY A 361 -8.32 -14.72 -15.02
CA GLY A 361 -8.58 -15.89 -14.18
C GLY A 361 -7.47 -16.25 -13.19
N LEU A 362 -6.38 -15.47 -13.09
CA LEU A 362 -5.40 -15.64 -12.01
C LEU A 362 -5.93 -15.02 -10.70
N PRO A 363 -5.76 -15.68 -9.54
CA PRO A 363 -6.36 -15.25 -8.28
C PRO A 363 -5.81 -13.92 -7.73
N SER A 364 -4.63 -13.49 -8.16
CA SER A 364 -3.99 -12.23 -7.73
C SER A 364 -3.82 -11.19 -8.85
N GLY A 365 -4.08 -11.56 -10.11
CA GLY A 365 -3.68 -10.75 -11.26
C GLY A 365 -2.16 -10.49 -11.35
N PHE A 366 -1.34 -11.23 -10.61
CA PHE A 366 0.12 -11.05 -10.61
C PHE A 366 0.70 -11.45 -11.96
N GLY A 367 1.16 -10.44 -12.71
CA GLY A 367 1.69 -10.60 -14.05
C GLY A 367 3.21 -10.58 -14.12
N LEU A 368 3.91 -11.08 -13.10
CA LEU A 368 5.38 -11.04 -13.03
C LEU A 368 5.91 -9.59 -12.93
N GLY A 369 7.22 -9.42 -12.85
CA GLY A 369 7.85 -8.10 -12.79
C GLY A 369 8.71 -7.85 -11.55
N TRP A 370 8.80 -6.59 -11.14
CA TRP A 370 9.64 -6.17 -10.01
C TRP A 370 8.99 -6.47 -8.67
N VAL A 371 9.71 -7.17 -7.79
CA VAL A 371 9.27 -7.51 -6.43
C VAL A 371 10.42 -7.26 -5.47
N GLY A 372 10.17 -6.72 -4.28
CA GLY A 372 11.24 -6.52 -3.30
C GLY A 372 10.84 -5.61 -2.15
N ASN A 373 11.84 -5.00 -1.53
CA ASN A 373 11.67 -4.13 -0.37
C ASN A 373 11.80 -2.66 -0.77
N LEU A 374 10.81 -1.85 -0.38
CA LEU A 374 10.84 -0.39 -0.48
C LEU A 374 11.12 0.21 0.90
N GLY A 375 12.31 0.78 1.11
CA GLY A 375 12.67 1.45 2.36
C GLY A 375 11.87 2.73 2.62
N TYR A 376 11.74 3.08 3.89
CA TYR A 376 10.95 4.24 4.34
C TYR A 376 11.53 5.56 3.82
N GLU A 377 12.85 5.59 3.59
CA GLU A 377 13.61 6.72 3.07
C GLU A 377 13.15 7.17 1.69
N LEU A 378 12.49 6.29 0.93
CA LEU A 378 11.89 6.60 -0.37
C LEU A 378 10.84 7.71 -0.28
N ALA A 379 10.27 7.97 0.90
CA ALA A 379 9.38 9.12 1.13
C ALA A 379 10.00 10.46 0.70
N ALA A 380 11.33 10.58 0.69
CA ALA A 380 12.02 11.78 0.23
C ALA A 380 11.81 12.08 -1.28
N GLU A 381 11.58 11.06 -2.12
CA GLU A 381 11.22 11.27 -3.53
C GLU A 381 9.77 11.78 -3.68
N CYS A 382 8.94 11.62 -2.65
CA CYS A 382 7.54 12.06 -2.62
C CYS A 382 7.35 13.41 -1.90
N GLY A 383 8.42 14.21 -1.73
CA GLY A 383 8.37 15.48 -1.01
C GLY A 383 8.42 15.34 0.52
N GLY A 384 8.62 14.12 1.03
CA GLY A 384 8.94 13.89 2.44
C GLY A 384 10.31 14.47 2.81
N PRO A 385 10.58 14.65 4.11
CA PRO A 385 11.89 15.13 4.55
C PRO A 385 12.97 14.13 4.12
N ALA A 386 14.08 14.66 3.60
CA ALA A 386 15.24 13.84 3.24
C ALA A 386 15.67 12.96 4.44
N PRO A 387 16.11 11.71 4.20
CA PRO A 387 16.52 10.82 5.26
C PRO A 387 17.63 11.46 6.08
N ARG A 388 17.32 11.80 7.34
CA ARG A 388 18.31 12.25 8.31
C ARG A 388 18.95 10.99 8.88
N ILE A 389 20.20 10.71 8.49
CA ILE A 389 21.05 9.76 9.21
C ILE A 389 21.08 10.25 10.66
N ALA A 390 20.56 9.44 11.59
CA ALA A 390 20.46 9.84 12.98
C ALA A 390 21.88 10.15 13.53
N PRO A 391 22.11 11.33 14.13
CA PRO A 391 23.38 11.64 14.76
C PRO A 391 23.49 10.74 16.01
N GLY A 392 24.37 9.73 15.96
CA GLY A 392 24.50 8.76 17.05
C GLY A 392 25.42 7.58 16.77
N SER A 393 25.69 7.22 15.52
CA SER A 393 26.82 6.36 15.18
C SER A 393 28.09 7.22 15.23
N GLY A 394 28.91 7.08 16.27
CA GLY A 394 30.08 7.92 16.54
C GLY A 394 31.21 7.87 15.49
N SER A 395 30.96 8.38 14.29
CA SER A 395 31.96 8.73 13.29
C SER A 395 31.54 10.02 12.59
N ASP A 396 32.43 11.01 12.69
CA ASP A 396 32.46 12.35 12.12
C ASP A 396 31.35 12.77 11.14
N ASP A 397 30.78 13.94 11.47
CA ASP A 397 29.98 14.83 10.62
C ASP A 397 30.78 15.28 9.38
N SER A 398 30.89 14.41 8.38
CA SER A 398 30.95 14.74 6.95
C SER A 398 31.12 13.46 6.15
N ALA A 399 30.51 13.43 4.97
CA ALA A 399 30.73 12.51 3.86
C ALA A 399 29.72 11.36 3.74
N THR A 400 28.94 11.44 2.65
CA THR A 400 28.57 10.33 1.75
C THR A 400 28.15 9.04 2.42
N ALA A 401 26.88 8.64 2.23
CA ALA A 401 26.44 7.26 2.42
C ALA A 401 27.52 6.31 1.86
N SER A 402 28.26 5.65 2.75
CA SER A 402 29.38 4.82 2.35
C SER A 402 28.84 3.61 1.57
N SER A 403 29.68 2.99 0.73
CA SER A 403 29.34 1.76 0.00
C SER A 403 28.91 0.59 0.89
N ASP A 404 29.12 0.70 2.21
CA ASP A 404 28.93 -0.37 3.19
C ASP A 404 27.53 -0.35 3.84
N THR A 405 26.73 0.70 3.59
CA THR A 405 25.32 0.72 3.99
C THR A 405 24.46 0.02 2.94
N PRO A 406 23.58 -0.93 3.33
CA PRO A 406 22.68 -1.58 2.39
C PRO A 406 21.82 -0.54 1.67
N PRO A 407 21.47 -0.76 0.40
CA PRO A 407 20.59 0.13 -0.34
C PRO A 407 19.23 0.27 0.37
N GLU A 408 18.63 1.46 0.31
CA GLU A 408 17.31 1.68 0.93
C GLU A 408 16.20 0.92 0.20
N VAL A 409 16.41 0.62 -1.08
CA VAL A 409 15.47 -0.16 -1.90
C VAL A 409 16.22 -1.24 -2.65
N THR A 410 15.67 -2.45 -2.61
CA THR A 410 16.15 -3.58 -3.43
C THR A 410 14.97 -4.29 -4.06
N LEU A 411 14.95 -4.36 -5.39
CA LEU A 411 13.94 -5.01 -6.20
C LEU A 411 14.59 -6.11 -7.04
N VAL A 412 13.89 -7.22 -7.21
CA VAL A 412 14.26 -8.32 -8.10
C VAL A 412 13.22 -8.44 -9.20
N PHE A 413 13.69 -8.62 -10.43
CA PHE A 413 12.83 -8.86 -11.56
C PHE A 413 12.55 -10.34 -11.69
N LEU A 414 11.31 -10.72 -11.42
CA LEU A 414 10.81 -12.07 -11.63
C LEU A 414 10.26 -12.15 -13.05
N ASP A 415 10.98 -12.79 -13.96
CA ASP A 415 10.49 -13.16 -15.29
C ASP A 415 9.76 -14.51 -15.28
N ARG A 416 9.84 -15.23 -14.16
CA ARG A 416 9.15 -16.49 -13.89
C ARG A 416 8.78 -16.55 -12.41
N ALA A 417 7.60 -17.08 -12.09
CA ALA A 417 7.14 -17.24 -10.71
C ALA A 417 6.11 -18.36 -10.59
N ILE A 418 5.89 -18.81 -9.36
CA ILE A 418 4.80 -19.73 -9.02
C ILE A 418 3.87 -19.03 -8.05
N VAL A 419 2.59 -19.02 -8.38
CA VAL A 419 1.50 -18.43 -7.60
C VAL A 419 0.67 -19.57 -7.02
N VAL A 420 0.71 -19.78 -5.71
CA VAL A 420 -0.06 -20.81 -5.02
C VAL A 420 -1.38 -20.19 -4.54
N ASP A 421 -2.48 -20.81 -4.94
CA ASP A 421 -3.82 -20.51 -4.44
C ASP A 421 -4.21 -21.55 -3.39
N ALA A 422 -4.17 -21.14 -2.12
CA ALA A 422 -4.49 -22.03 -1.02
C ALA A 422 -5.98 -22.40 -0.98
N GLN A 423 -6.86 -21.58 -1.57
CA GLN A 423 -8.30 -21.80 -1.59
C GLN A 423 -8.70 -22.79 -2.67
N GLU A 424 -8.10 -22.68 -3.86
CA GLU A 424 -8.37 -23.60 -4.97
C GLU A 424 -7.51 -24.87 -4.93
N GLY A 425 -6.43 -24.88 -4.14
CA GLY A 425 -5.51 -26.01 -4.05
C GLY A 425 -4.71 -26.19 -5.35
N THR A 426 -4.29 -25.07 -5.94
CA THR A 426 -3.60 -25.02 -7.23
C THR A 426 -2.33 -24.19 -7.13
N ALA A 427 -1.34 -24.55 -7.94
CA ALA A 427 -0.18 -23.71 -8.23
C ALA A 427 -0.20 -23.32 -9.70
N HIS A 428 -0.16 -22.01 -9.95
CA HIS A 428 -0.09 -21.40 -11.26
C HIS A 428 1.36 -21.01 -11.54
N LEU A 429 1.97 -21.64 -12.53
CA LEU A 429 3.32 -21.35 -12.97
C LEU A 429 3.23 -20.32 -14.11
N LEU A 430 4.00 -19.24 -14.01
CA LEU A 430 3.97 -18.12 -14.93
C LEU A 430 5.38 -17.85 -15.45
N ALA A 431 5.53 -17.61 -16.76
CA ALA A 431 6.79 -17.17 -17.36
C ALA A 431 6.53 -16.17 -18.49
N LEU A 432 7.35 -15.12 -18.58
CA LEU A 432 7.36 -14.20 -19.71
C LEU A 432 7.94 -14.88 -20.94
N ASP A 433 7.21 -14.88 -22.06
CA ASP A 433 7.64 -15.46 -23.33
C ASP A 433 8.28 -14.40 -24.22
N TRP A 434 9.58 -14.20 -24.03
CA TRP A 434 10.36 -13.22 -24.78
C TRP A 434 10.60 -13.72 -26.21
N PRO A 435 10.28 -12.92 -27.26
CA PRO A 435 10.49 -13.33 -28.65
C PRO A 435 11.93 -13.70 -28.99
N GLU A 436 12.90 -13.15 -28.25
CA GLU A 436 14.32 -13.39 -28.41
C GLU A 436 14.75 -14.81 -27.97
N GLU A 437 13.98 -15.48 -27.10
CA GLU A 437 14.32 -16.81 -26.53
C GLU A 437 13.15 -17.82 -26.69
N PRO A 438 12.79 -18.17 -27.93
CA PRO A 438 11.58 -18.94 -28.20
C PRO A 438 11.61 -20.33 -27.57
N GLY A 439 10.59 -20.64 -26.77
CA GLY A 439 10.40 -21.96 -26.16
C GLY A 439 11.11 -22.17 -24.82
N GLU A 440 11.92 -21.21 -24.35
CA GLU A 440 12.53 -21.29 -23.02
C GLU A 440 11.45 -21.25 -21.92
N ALA A 441 10.47 -20.36 -22.06
CA ALA A 441 9.38 -20.23 -21.11
C ALA A 441 8.55 -21.52 -20.99
N THR A 442 8.22 -22.15 -22.12
CA THR A 442 7.53 -23.45 -22.16
C THR A 442 8.36 -24.57 -21.53
N ALA A 443 9.66 -24.64 -21.84
CA ALA A 443 10.55 -25.65 -21.27
C ALA A 443 10.66 -25.51 -19.74
N TRP A 444 10.69 -24.27 -19.24
CA TRP A 444 10.66 -24.01 -17.80
C TRP A 444 9.34 -24.43 -17.17
N LEU A 445 8.19 -24.14 -17.80
CA LEU A 445 6.88 -24.54 -17.30
C LEU A 445 6.78 -26.07 -17.14
N GLU A 446 7.28 -26.83 -18.11
CA GLU A 446 7.30 -28.31 -18.03
C GLU A 446 8.14 -28.80 -16.85
N ALA A 447 9.37 -28.29 -16.72
CA ALA A 447 10.29 -28.68 -15.66
C ALA A 447 9.76 -28.29 -14.26
N ALA A 448 9.24 -27.07 -14.13
CA ALA A 448 8.71 -26.55 -12.88
C ALA A 448 7.39 -27.25 -12.50
N SER A 449 6.52 -27.59 -13.47
CA SER A 449 5.30 -28.36 -13.21
C SER A 449 5.62 -29.75 -12.65
N ALA A 450 6.65 -30.41 -13.19
CA ALA A 450 7.13 -31.68 -12.67
C ALA A 450 7.66 -31.54 -11.24
N ALA A 451 8.46 -30.51 -10.97
CA ALA A 451 9.04 -30.26 -9.65
C ALA A 451 7.97 -29.93 -8.58
N VAL A 452 6.96 -29.13 -8.91
CA VAL A 452 5.83 -28.82 -8.01
C VAL A 452 5.01 -30.09 -7.72
N THR A 453 4.73 -30.90 -8.73
CA THR A 453 4.01 -32.17 -8.56
C THR A 453 4.78 -33.14 -7.65
N GLU A 454 6.10 -33.21 -7.81
CA GLU A 454 6.97 -34.03 -6.97
C GLU A 454 6.99 -33.53 -5.52
N ALA A 455 7.12 -32.21 -5.33
CA ALA A 455 7.09 -31.58 -4.01
C ALA A 455 5.75 -31.83 -3.30
N GLY A 456 4.62 -31.71 -4.01
CA GLY A 456 3.30 -32.04 -3.49
C GLY A 456 3.16 -33.52 -3.09
N THR A 457 3.69 -34.43 -3.92
CA THR A 457 3.68 -35.87 -3.61
C THR A 457 4.49 -36.19 -2.36
N ARG A 458 5.68 -35.59 -2.21
CA ARG A 458 6.52 -35.74 -1.01
C ARG A 458 5.84 -35.19 0.24
N ALA A 459 5.15 -34.04 0.14
CA ALA A 459 4.40 -33.47 1.26
C ALA A 459 3.31 -34.44 1.78
N VAL A 460 2.50 -35.00 0.88
CA VAL A 460 1.45 -35.98 1.23
C VAL A 460 2.04 -37.24 1.90
N GLN A 461 3.19 -37.73 1.41
CA GLN A 461 3.86 -38.89 2.00
C GLN A 461 4.43 -38.59 3.39
N SER A 462 4.96 -37.38 3.61
CA SER A 462 5.48 -36.94 4.91
C SER A 462 4.39 -36.78 5.97
N ASP A 463 3.23 -36.24 5.58
CA ASP A 463 2.07 -36.13 6.47
C ASP A 463 1.48 -37.50 6.83
N ALA A 464 1.47 -38.45 5.89
CA ALA A 464 1.03 -39.82 6.15
C ALA A 464 1.99 -40.60 7.09
N ALA A 465 3.27 -40.21 7.14
CA ALA A 465 4.29 -40.84 8.01
C ALA A 465 4.32 -40.26 9.44
N ARG A 466 3.73 -39.06 9.66
CA ARG A 466 3.66 -38.42 10.97
C ARG A 466 2.57 -39.09 11.82
N LYS A 467 2.95 -39.73 12.94
CA LYS A 467 1.95 -40.26 13.91
C LYS A 467 1.04 -39.10 14.37
N PRO A 468 -0.27 -39.32 14.53
CA PRO A 468 -1.19 -38.27 14.94
C PRO A 468 -0.87 -37.83 16.37
N SER A 469 -0.05 -36.78 16.54
CA SER A 469 -0.12 -35.95 17.74
C SER A 469 -1.41 -35.16 17.65
N SER A 470 -2.24 -35.21 18.69
CA SER A 470 -3.51 -34.49 18.74
C SER A 470 -3.37 -33.07 18.21
N PRO A 471 -4.14 -32.66 17.19
CA PRO A 471 -4.15 -31.27 16.76
C PRO A 471 -4.63 -30.41 17.94
N PRO A 472 -4.11 -29.19 18.14
CA PRO A 472 -4.84 -28.23 18.96
C PRO A 472 -6.24 -28.12 18.36
N ALA A 473 -7.27 -28.23 19.20
CA ALA A 473 -8.65 -28.31 18.75
C ALA A 473 -8.99 -27.10 17.85
N CYS A 474 -9.18 -27.35 16.56
CA CYS A 474 -9.82 -26.41 15.65
C CYS A 474 -11.27 -26.24 16.10
N VAL A 475 -11.54 -25.13 16.79
CA VAL A 475 -12.90 -24.64 16.95
C VAL A 475 -13.20 -23.85 15.68
N SER A 476 -13.96 -24.45 14.75
CA SER A 476 -14.51 -23.71 13.62
C SER A 476 -15.44 -22.60 14.16
N PRO A 477 -15.23 -21.32 13.82
CA PRO A 477 -16.23 -20.31 14.14
C PRO A 477 -17.46 -20.48 13.22
N PRO A 478 -18.67 -20.21 13.73
CA PRO A 478 -19.89 -20.24 12.91
C PRO A 478 -19.86 -19.14 11.82
N GLU A 479 -20.58 -19.37 10.72
CA GLU A 479 -20.61 -18.56 9.48
C GLU A 479 -21.10 -17.11 9.64
N ASP A 480 -21.47 -16.68 10.86
CA ASP A 480 -21.89 -15.30 11.21
C ASP A 480 -20.98 -14.66 12.28
N ALA A 481 -19.75 -15.15 12.48
CA ALA A 481 -18.83 -14.56 13.44
C ALA A 481 -18.17 -13.28 12.90
N PRO A 482 -18.17 -12.17 13.65
CA PRO A 482 -17.47 -10.95 13.24
C PRO A 482 -15.98 -11.24 13.02
N VAL A 483 -15.38 -10.50 12.07
CA VAL A 483 -13.93 -10.48 11.79
C VAL A 483 -13.17 -10.59 13.12
N PRO A 484 -12.23 -11.55 13.28
CA PRO A 484 -11.56 -11.73 14.56
C PRO A 484 -10.91 -10.39 14.93
N ARG A 485 -11.40 -9.78 16.02
CA ARG A 485 -10.61 -8.77 16.72
C ARG A 485 -9.25 -9.41 16.99
N TYR A 486 -8.19 -8.60 16.96
CA TYR A 486 -6.87 -8.94 17.52
C TYR A 486 -6.99 -9.19 19.04
N GLU A 487 -7.81 -10.16 19.46
CA GLU A 487 -7.96 -10.65 20.82
C GLU A 487 -7.00 -11.82 20.97
N GLY A 488 -5.72 -11.45 21.00
CA GLY A 488 -4.60 -12.36 21.11
C GLY A 488 -3.32 -11.64 21.51
N VAL A 489 -3.43 -10.51 22.24
CA VAL A 489 -2.29 -10.09 23.07
C VAL A 489 -2.21 -11.13 24.18
N PRO A 490 -1.14 -11.95 24.28
CA PRO A 490 -0.98 -12.80 25.44
C PRO A 490 -1.15 -11.94 26.68
N ALA A 491 -1.90 -12.44 27.68
CA ALA A 491 -2.17 -11.72 28.94
C ALA A 491 -0.94 -10.92 29.35
N GLU A 492 -1.08 -9.60 29.54
CA GLU A 492 0.05 -8.69 29.74
C GLU A 492 1.06 -9.35 30.67
N SER A 493 2.25 -9.63 30.12
CA SER A 493 3.32 -10.24 30.88
C SER A 493 3.55 -9.41 32.13
N SER A 494 3.65 -10.07 33.28
CA SER A 494 3.88 -9.34 34.53
C SER A 494 5.15 -8.49 34.38
N PRO A 495 5.29 -7.35 35.06
CA PRO A 495 6.51 -6.56 35.01
C PRO A 495 7.77 -7.41 35.23
N ALA A 496 7.70 -8.37 36.15
CA ALA A 496 8.78 -9.32 36.42
C ALA A 496 9.09 -10.28 35.26
N ASP A 497 8.10 -10.66 34.44
CA ASP A 497 8.33 -11.48 33.25
C ASP A 497 8.97 -10.67 32.13
N ARG A 498 8.58 -9.39 31.98
CA ARG A 498 9.19 -8.46 31.02
C ARG A 498 10.65 -8.18 31.38
N ASP A 499 10.94 -7.95 32.65
CA ASP A 499 12.32 -7.72 33.11
C ASP A 499 13.19 -8.96 32.88
N ARG A 500 12.69 -10.16 33.20
CA ARG A 500 13.39 -11.43 32.91
C ARG A 500 13.59 -11.69 31.42
N ALA A 501 12.67 -11.24 30.56
CA ALA A 501 12.82 -11.36 29.11
C ALA A 501 13.85 -10.37 28.57
N ALA A 502 13.85 -9.13 29.06
CA ALA A 502 14.83 -8.11 28.72
C ALA A 502 16.24 -8.51 29.16
N GLU A 503 16.40 -9.06 30.37
CA GLU A 503 17.68 -9.59 30.84
C GLU A 503 18.19 -10.74 29.96
N ARG A 504 17.30 -11.65 29.55
CA ARG A 504 17.65 -12.74 28.63
C ARG A 504 18.07 -12.23 27.26
N ALA A 505 17.34 -11.27 26.71
CA ALA A 505 17.67 -10.63 25.43
C ALA A 505 19.04 -9.92 25.51
N ALA A 506 19.30 -9.19 26.59
CA ALA A 506 20.59 -8.52 26.82
C ALA A 506 21.74 -9.53 26.99
N GLN A 507 21.53 -10.63 27.74
CA GLN A 507 22.52 -11.72 27.87
C GLN A 507 22.80 -12.41 26.53
N ALA A 508 21.80 -12.45 25.65
CA ALA A 508 21.93 -12.98 24.30
C ALA A 508 22.55 -11.97 23.31
N GLY A 509 22.89 -10.76 23.76
CA GLY A 509 23.54 -9.73 22.94
C GLY A 509 22.59 -8.86 22.11
N VAL A 510 21.30 -8.84 22.44
CA VAL A 510 20.32 -7.93 21.82
C VAL A 510 20.39 -6.57 22.49
N VAL A 511 20.60 -5.52 21.70
CA VAL A 511 20.77 -4.14 22.13
C VAL A 511 19.71 -3.26 21.47
N ALA A 512 19.05 -2.42 22.25
CA ALA A 512 18.16 -1.39 21.72
C ALA A 512 18.97 -0.18 21.25
N ARG A 513 18.61 0.40 20.10
CA ARG A 513 19.24 1.62 19.56
C ARG A 513 19.16 2.79 20.53
N VAL A 514 18.07 2.88 21.28
CA VAL A 514 17.89 3.88 22.33
C VAL A 514 17.50 3.23 23.63
N THR A 515 17.96 3.81 24.73
CA THR A 515 17.58 3.38 26.06
C THR A 515 16.10 3.66 26.33
N ARG A 516 15.55 2.98 27.33
CA ARG A 516 14.17 3.25 27.78
C ARG A 516 13.96 4.71 28.19
N GLU A 517 14.94 5.31 28.86
CA GLU A 517 14.87 6.70 29.32
C GLU A 517 14.81 7.66 28.12
N GLU A 518 15.71 7.50 27.15
CA GLU A 518 15.71 8.30 25.91
C GLU A 518 14.42 8.11 25.11
N TYR A 519 13.88 6.89 25.05
CA TYR A 519 12.62 6.64 24.36
C TYR A 519 11.43 7.32 25.06
N LEU A 520 11.40 7.32 26.39
CA LEU A 520 10.37 8.03 27.16
C LEU A 520 10.48 9.55 26.98
N ASP A 521 11.69 10.09 26.87
CA ASP A 521 11.89 11.51 26.55
C ASP A 521 11.38 11.85 25.15
N ARG A 522 11.62 10.99 24.14
CA ARG A 522 11.04 11.16 22.80
C ARG A 522 9.51 11.15 22.83
N ILE A 523 8.90 10.30 23.64
CA ILE A 523 7.43 10.29 23.84
C ILE A 523 6.96 11.62 24.42
N ARG A 524 7.64 12.16 25.44
CA ARG A 524 7.28 13.46 26.04
C ARG A 524 7.37 14.58 25.01
N THR A 525 8.45 14.62 24.22
CA THR A 525 8.59 15.58 23.12
C THR A 525 7.46 15.47 22.10
N ALA A 526 7.10 14.25 21.68
CA ALA A 526 5.99 14.05 20.76
C ALA A 526 4.65 14.51 21.36
N GLN A 527 4.41 14.28 22.65
CA GLN A 527 3.21 14.74 23.35
C GLN A 527 3.14 16.26 23.45
N ASP A 528 4.27 16.94 23.64
CA ASP A 528 4.34 18.39 23.64
C ASP A 528 4.04 18.96 22.25
N LEU A 529 4.63 18.38 21.18
CA LEU A 529 4.30 18.75 19.79
C LEU A 529 2.82 18.53 19.47
N ILE A 530 2.22 17.43 19.93
CA ILE A 530 0.78 17.18 19.77
C ILE A 530 -0.05 18.23 20.49
N ARG A 531 0.35 18.62 21.70
CA ARG A 531 -0.36 19.65 22.49
C ARG A 531 -0.26 21.02 21.83
N ASP A 532 0.87 21.32 21.23
CA ASP A 532 1.11 22.58 20.52
C ASP A 532 0.40 22.63 19.15
N GLY A 533 -0.15 21.50 18.70
CA GLY A 533 -0.94 21.40 17.47
C GLY A 533 -0.11 21.11 16.22
N GLU A 534 1.15 20.71 16.38
CA GLU A 534 2.07 20.39 15.26
C GLU A 534 1.73 19.04 14.59
N THR A 535 1.08 18.13 15.32
CA THR A 535 0.54 16.87 14.78
C THR A 535 -0.57 16.34 15.71
N TYR A 536 -1.41 15.42 15.22
CA TYR A 536 -2.41 14.73 16.06
C TYR A 536 -1.87 13.46 16.70
N GLU A 537 -0.94 12.79 16.03
CA GLU A 537 -0.40 11.51 16.42
C GLU A 537 1.03 11.37 15.89
N ALA A 538 1.86 10.61 16.60
CA ALA A 538 3.19 10.26 16.16
C ALA A 538 3.46 8.77 16.43
N CYS A 539 3.82 8.03 15.38
CA CYS A 539 4.28 6.65 15.50
C CYS A 539 5.79 6.64 15.76
N LEU A 540 6.18 6.64 17.03
CA LEU A 540 7.58 6.50 17.41
C LEU A 540 7.99 5.03 17.35
N THR A 541 9.22 4.77 16.88
CA THR A 541 9.80 3.44 16.78
C THR A 541 11.21 3.38 17.37
N THR A 542 11.65 2.18 17.73
CA THR A 542 13.04 1.87 18.11
C THR A 542 13.48 0.60 17.41
N GLN A 543 14.78 0.46 17.19
CA GLN A 543 15.38 -0.74 16.60
C GLN A 543 16.06 -1.57 17.70
N TYR A 544 15.99 -2.89 17.57
CA TYR A 544 16.80 -3.83 18.32
C TYR A 544 17.76 -4.53 17.36
N GLU A 545 19.01 -4.70 17.78
CA GLU A 545 20.08 -5.32 16.99
C GLU A 545 20.74 -6.41 17.84
N GLY A 546 21.05 -7.55 17.24
CA GLY A 546 21.68 -8.67 17.94
C GLY A 546 21.99 -9.83 17.00
N PRO A 547 22.81 -10.80 17.43
CA PRO A 547 23.13 -11.96 16.61
C PRO A 547 21.89 -12.87 16.45
N VAL A 548 21.74 -13.53 15.30
CA VAL A 548 20.63 -14.47 15.04
C VAL A 548 20.56 -15.58 16.10
N THR A 549 21.71 -16.01 16.63
CA THR A 549 21.80 -16.98 17.73
C THR A 549 21.05 -16.55 18.99
N ALA A 550 20.83 -15.24 19.17
CA ALA A 550 20.08 -14.71 20.30
C ALA A 550 18.59 -15.12 20.29
N LEU A 551 18.07 -15.53 19.14
CA LEU A 551 16.69 -15.96 18.98
C LEU A 551 16.44 -17.38 19.53
N GLY A 552 17.47 -18.04 20.05
CA GLY A 552 17.38 -19.38 20.65
C GLY A 552 17.01 -20.46 19.63
N ILE A 553 17.31 -20.20 18.36
CA ILE A 553 17.21 -21.19 17.28
C ILE A 553 18.58 -21.87 17.27
N ASP A 554 18.66 -23.01 17.95
CA ASP A 554 19.86 -23.85 17.90
C ASP A 554 20.13 -24.18 16.43
N ALA A 555 21.37 -23.95 15.96
CA ALA A 555 21.83 -24.51 14.69
C ALA A 555 21.51 -26.02 14.69
N PRO A 556 21.00 -26.59 13.59
CA PRO A 556 20.18 -27.80 13.62
C PRO A 556 20.83 -28.93 14.41
N THR A 557 20.41 -29.10 15.67
CA THR A 557 20.77 -30.26 16.47
C THR A 557 19.86 -31.40 16.04
N THR A 558 20.33 -32.20 15.08
CA THR A 558 19.90 -33.58 14.82
C THR A 558 18.43 -33.88 15.17
N SER A 559 17.51 -33.34 14.37
CA SER A 559 16.12 -33.75 14.38
C SER A 559 15.84 -34.55 13.11
N THR A 560 15.15 -35.67 13.26
CA THR A 560 14.85 -36.68 12.23
C THR A 560 13.87 -36.22 11.13
N ASP A 561 13.70 -34.92 10.94
CA ASP A 561 12.89 -34.36 9.85
C ASP A 561 13.83 -33.82 8.76
N VAL A 562 13.59 -34.28 7.54
CA VAL A 562 14.31 -34.06 6.27
C VAL A 562 15.04 -32.69 6.17
N SER A 563 16.29 -32.57 6.65
CA SER A 563 17.24 -31.51 6.22
C SER A 563 18.66 -31.58 6.85
N ALA A 564 19.09 -32.71 7.41
CA ALA A 564 20.38 -32.79 8.11
C ALA A 564 21.65 -32.63 7.22
N ASP A 565 21.51 -32.48 5.90
CA ASP A 565 22.62 -32.35 4.94
C ASP A 565 22.68 -30.97 4.24
N ARG A 566 22.16 -29.89 4.86
CA ARG A 566 22.28 -28.53 4.28
C ARG A 566 23.59 -27.84 4.66
N ALA A 567 24.68 -28.21 4.03
CA ALA A 567 25.84 -27.33 3.96
C ALA A 567 25.45 -26.05 3.19
N GLY A 568 25.25 -24.92 3.88
CA GLY A 568 24.94 -23.61 3.27
C GLY A 568 23.51 -23.09 3.40
N ALA A 569 22.66 -23.64 4.29
CA ALA A 569 21.34 -23.07 4.54
C ALA A 569 21.43 -21.68 5.22
N ASP A 570 20.61 -20.74 4.76
CA ASP A 570 20.44 -19.43 5.39
C ASP A 570 19.81 -19.62 6.78
N PRO A 571 20.50 -19.28 7.88
CA PRO A 571 19.95 -19.43 9.23
C PRO A 571 18.69 -18.59 9.46
N LEU A 572 18.45 -17.56 8.63
CA LEU A 572 17.23 -16.74 8.68
C LEU A 572 16.00 -17.47 8.14
N TRP A 573 16.18 -18.53 7.35
CA TRP A 573 15.07 -19.38 6.91
C TRP A 573 14.40 -20.08 8.09
N ASP A 574 15.18 -20.65 9.02
CA ASP A 574 14.64 -21.29 10.22
C ASP A 574 13.95 -20.28 11.16
N VAL A 575 14.46 -19.04 11.22
CA VAL A 575 13.81 -17.92 11.91
C VAL A 575 12.44 -17.66 11.30
N TYR A 576 12.38 -17.55 9.97
CA TYR A 576 11.15 -17.30 9.26
C TYR A 576 10.12 -18.41 9.48
N LEU A 577 10.51 -19.68 9.35
CA LEU A 577 9.61 -20.81 9.60
C LEU A 577 9.02 -20.79 11.01
N ARG A 578 9.82 -20.38 12.00
CA ARG A 578 9.34 -20.18 13.37
C ARG A 578 8.36 -19.01 13.47
N MET A 579 8.67 -17.86 12.88
CA MET A 579 7.77 -16.69 12.86
C MET A 579 6.44 -17.04 12.18
N ARG A 580 6.51 -17.73 11.04
CA ARG A 580 5.38 -18.22 10.27
C ARG A 580 4.45 -19.11 11.08
N ARG A 581 5.01 -19.96 11.95
CA ARG A 581 4.26 -20.85 12.86
C ARG A 581 3.71 -20.11 14.08
N ASP A 582 4.54 -19.29 14.72
CA ASP A 582 4.24 -18.66 16.01
C ASP A 582 3.35 -17.41 15.85
N ASN A 583 3.39 -16.76 14.67
CA ASN A 583 2.63 -15.55 14.32
C ASN A 583 2.25 -15.54 12.82
N PRO A 584 1.26 -16.37 12.39
CA PRO A 584 0.84 -16.40 11.01
C PRO A 584 0.21 -15.07 10.56
N ALA A 585 0.48 -14.64 9.32
CA ALA A 585 0.05 -13.35 8.80
C ALA A 585 -0.57 -13.46 7.40
N PRO A 586 -1.52 -12.59 7.03
CA PRO A 586 -2.05 -12.57 5.66
C PRO A 586 -1.02 -12.02 4.66
N PHE A 587 0.01 -11.32 5.15
CA PHE A 587 1.08 -10.70 4.38
C PHE A 587 2.45 -11.02 5.01
N GLY A 588 2.82 -12.29 5.05
CA GLY A 588 4.18 -12.71 5.37
C GLY A 588 5.12 -12.49 4.18
N ALA A 589 6.42 -12.30 4.43
CA ALA A 589 7.39 -12.24 3.34
C ALA A 589 8.74 -12.80 3.77
N TYR A 590 9.36 -13.62 2.95
CA TYR A 590 10.76 -13.98 3.04
C TYR A 590 11.47 -13.50 1.78
N LEU A 591 12.23 -12.42 1.90
CA LEU A 591 12.97 -11.82 0.79
C LEU A 591 14.46 -12.01 1.06
N ARG A 592 15.06 -13.03 0.43
CA ARG A 592 16.52 -13.18 0.43
C ARG A 592 17.07 -12.35 -0.71
N LEU A 593 17.63 -11.20 -0.40
CA LEU A 593 18.12 -10.19 -1.34
C LEU A 593 19.65 -10.03 -1.21
N PRO A 594 20.33 -9.41 -2.19
CA PRO A 594 21.74 -9.09 -2.02
C PRO A 594 21.97 -8.22 -0.78
N GLY A 595 22.93 -8.63 0.06
CA GLY A 595 23.34 -7.88 1.26
C GLY A 595 22.38 -7.92 2.45
N ALA A 596 21.11 -8.32 2.28
CA ALA A 596 20.13 -8.40 3.36
C ALA A 596 19.00 -9.39 3.08
N THR A 597 18.50 -10.03 4.15
CA THR A 597 17.27 -10.84 4.11
C THR A 597 16.19 -10.16 4.94
N VAL A 598 14.98 -10.01 4.39
CA VAL A 598 13.80 -9.40 5.04
C VAL A 598 12.78 -10.50 5.36
N LEU A 599 12.22 -10.47 6.58
CA LEU A 599 11.34 -11.51 7.15
C LEU A 599 9.98 -10.97 7.59
#